data_AF-A0A354WJ29-F1
#
_entry.id   AF-A0A354WJ29-F1
#
_cell.length_a   1.000
_cell.length_b   1.000
_cell.length_c   1.000
_cell.angle_alpha   90.00
_cell.angle_beta   90.00
_cell.angle_gamma   90.00
#
_symmetry.space_group_name_H-M   'P 1'
#
loop_
_entity.id
_entity.type
_entity.pdbx_description
1 polymer ?
#
loop_
_entity_poly.entity_id
_entity_poly.type
_entity_poly.pdbx_seq_one_letter_code
_entity_poly.pdbx_strand_id
1 'polypeptide(L)'
;MALKYRLSNPNYTIYHRAALAGLAATIAAWEDNQPEGIKADFESDFVEITWDETLTEQEALKRILAASFKLTGEPEQQMIDLPGHFIESDRDDLRLVIHNSLCLTFLQHHKMRPGPKQAVPFELRNVDQETGKFVSYKPLYSYAHQTAQGTGLLDEKLAGQFPKVAIIPQSIIPGAMAGKKALQAPADEAILLLFLIVGCTVFLLRPRTFQEKAQACIIVPDVIDLKRFVWDIKRIVGQNQEAKFFSNTYLKRVVGGAEEAALRFLVDINTNVTIETKKSIVGCQVIAMGKVAWDNNQINRSLTVKLNNDYPELDVFKVAYQELNLQAKLIATKKGESFAIPASPIPELIAANLASNRHWCAHFKDLVSEQKEFKRILSSKGGLNKMAKAVKDEIDSLIIQAFYEAWKRIRGQL
;
A
#
# COMPACT_ATOMS: atom_id res chain seq x y z
N MET A 1 4.28 20.93 -26.83
CA MET A 1 5.32 20.71 -25.79
C MET A 1 5.12 19.31 -25.19
N ALA A 2 6.08 18.77 -24.43
CA ALA A 2 6.00 17.37 -23.95
C ALA A 2 6.65 17.16 -22.58
N LEU A 3 6.08 16.26 -21.78
CA LEU A 3 6.70 15.65 -20.60
C LEU A 3 7.16 14.24 -20.98
N LYS A 4 8.43 13.92 -20.73
CA LYS A 4 9.04 12.62 -21.07
C LYS A 4 9.78 12.07 -19.88
N TYR A 5 9.43 10.86 -19.47
CA TYR A 5 10.00 10.21 -18.30
C TYR A 5 10.48 8.81 -18.65
N ARG A 6 11.59 8.36 -18.04
CA ARG A 6 12.14 7.01 -18.24
C ARG A 6 12.57 6.37 -16.93
N LEU A 7 12.31 5.07 -16.75
CA LEU A 7 12.81 4.32 -15.58
C LEU A 7 14.35 4.27 -15.57
N SER A 8 14.96 4.22 -16.75
CA SER A 8 16.42 4.26 -16.96
C SER A 8 17.10 5.59 -16.62
N ASN A 9 16.36 6.64 -16.21
CA ASN A 9 16.97 7.91 -15.81
C ASN A 9 17.85 7.72 -14.54
N PRO A 10 19.17 7.97 -14.60
CA PRO A 10 20.08 7.73 -13.47
C PRO A 10 19.82 8.64 -12.27
N ASN A 11 19.12 9.76 -12.44
CA ASN A 11 18.77 10.68 -11.35
C ASN A 11 17.52 10.23 -10.57
N TYR A 12 16.80 9.23 -11.07
CA TYR A 12 15.56 8.76 -10.44
C TYR A 12 15.85 7.89 -9.22
N THR A 13 15.28 8.32 -8.10
CA THR A 13 15.18 7.51 -6.88
C THR A 13 14.02 6.51 -6.99
N ILE A 14 13.89 5.62 -6.00
CA ILE A 14 12.74 4.70 -5.90
C ILE A 14 11.39 5.44 -5.92
N TYR A 15 11.33 6.66 -5.37
CA TYR A 15 10.10 7.48 -5.40
C TYR A 15 9.74 7.91 -6.82
N HIS A 16 10.72 8.27 -7.65
CA HIS A 16 10.46 8.65 -9.04
C HIS A 16 10.01 7.45 -9.86
N ARG A 17 10.63 6.28 -9.67
CA ARG A 17 10.23 5.04 -10.36
C ARG A 17 8.82 4.59 -9.96
N ALA A 18 8.50 4.65 -8.66
CA ALA A 18 7.15 4.38 -8.19
C ALA A 18 6.14 5.40 -8.74
N ALA A 19 6.47 6.69 -8.73
CA ALA A 19 5.60 7.74 -9.26
C ALA A 19 5.38 7.60 -10.78
N LEU A 20 6.41 7.20 -11.52
CA LEU A 20 6.31 6.90 -12.95
C LEU A 20 5.38 5.73 -13.22
N ALA A 21 5.43 4.69 -12.39
CA ALA A 21 4.50 3.58 -12.47
C ALA A 21 3.06 3.99 -12.11
N GLY A 22 2.89 4.88 -11.12
CA GLY A 22 1.60 5.50 -10.81
C GLY A 22 1.05 6.34 -11.95
N LEU A 23 1.91 7.09 -12.65
CA LEU A 23 1.53 7.86 -13.83
C LEU A 23 1.13 6.95 -15.00
N ALA A 24 1.91 5.91 -15.29
CA ALA A 24 1.59 4.92 -16.31
C ALA A 24 0.25 4.22 -16.01
N ALA A 25 0.00 3.86 -14.75
CA ALA A 25 -1.28 3.30 -14.32
C ALA A 25 -2.44 4.27 -14.51
N THR A 26 -2.26 5.56 -14.20
CA THR A 26 -3.29 6.57 -14.44
C THR A 26 -3.58 6.77 -15.93
N ILE A 27 -2.55 6.83 -16.78
CA ILE A 27 -2.71 6.90 -18.24
C ILE A 27 -3.47 5.68 -18.76
N ALA A 28 -3.11 4.48 -18.28
CA ALA A 28 -3.80 3.24 -18.62
C ALA A 28 -5.26 3.16 -18.13
N ALA A 29 -5.64 4.00 -17.16
CA ALA A 29 -7.00 4.11 -16.64
C ALA A 29 -7.85 5.14 -17.40
N TRP A 30 -7.22 6.03 -18.17
CA TRP A 30 -7.96 6.94 -19.05
C TRP A 30 -8.61 6.19 -20.20
N GLU A 31 -7.99 5.10 -20.68
CA GLU A 31 -8.47 4.32 -21.83
C GLU A 31 -8.79 5.27 -23.00
N ASP A 32 -10.03 5.23 -23.53
CA ASP A 32 -10.49 6.13 -24.59
C ASP A 32 -10.89 7.54 -24.09
N ASN A 33 -10.95 7.74 -22.78
CA ASN A 33 -11.35 8.99 -22.12
C ASN A 33 -10.14 9.84 -21.71
N GLN A 34 -9.20 10.05 -22.63
CA GLN A 34 -8.06 10.95 -22.38
C GLN A 34 -8.55 12.38 -22.13
N PRO A 35 -7.85 13.17 -21.29
CA PRO A 35 -8.21 14.57 -21.07
C PRO A 35 -8.15 15.35 -22.39
N GLU A 36 -9.11 16.24 -22.63
CA GLU A 36 -9.19 17.00 -23.87
C GLU A 36 -7.89 17.77 -24.17
N GLY A 37 -7.37 17.61 -25.39
CA GLY A 37 -6.13 18.24 -25.85
C GLY A 37 -4.85 17.66 -25.23
N ILE A 38 -4.95 16.55 -24.48
CA ILE A 38 -3.82 15.78 -23.95
C ILE A 38 -3.73 14.45 -24.69
N LYS A 39 -2.51 14.10 -25.12
CA LYS A 39 -2.19 12.77 -25.64
C LYS A 39 -1.11 12.15 -24.78
N ALA A 40 -1.38 10.99 -24.22
CA ALA A 40 -0.43 10.27 -23.38
C ALA A 40 -0.29 8.82 -23.80
N ASP A 41 0.94 8.31 -23.70
CA ASP A 41 1.27 6.91 -23.96
C ASP A 41 2.39 6.42 -23.02
N PHE A 42 2.49 5.11 -22.86
CA PHE A 42 3.51 4.49 -22.03
C PHE A 42 3.94 3.11 -22.54
N GLU A 43 5.23 2.84 -22.37
CA GLU A 43 5.89 1.57 -22.67
C GLU A 43 6.58 1.02 -21.42
N SER A 44 7.22 -0.15 -21.50
CA SER A 44 7.85 -0.78 -20.33
C SER A 44 8.87 0.10 -19.60
N ASP A 45 9.58 1.00 -20.29
CA ASP A 45 10.61 1.89 -19.70
C ASP A 45 10.25 3.38 -19.71
N PHE A 46 9.20 3.83 -20.42
CA PHE A 46 8.96 5.27 -20.60
C PHE A 46 7.48 5.67 -20.58
N VAL A 47 7.24 6.93 -20.23
CA VAL A 47 5.96 7.64 -20.38
C VAL A 47 6.20 8.91 -21.19
N GLU A 48 5.31 9.20 -22.12
CA GLU A 48 5.29 10.46 -22.86
C GLU A 48 3.89 11.09 -22.77
N ILE A 49 3.84 12.38 -22.43
CA ILE A 49 2.63 13.18 -22.44
C ILE A 49 2.88 14.40 -23.31
N THR A 50 2.00 14.62 -24.29
CA THR A 50 2.01 15.78 -25.17
C THR A 50 0.66 16.48 -25.08
N TRP A 51 0.63 17.75 -25.45
CA TRP A 51 -0.60 18.53 -25.49
C TRP A 51 -0.63 19.48 -26.67
N ASP A 52 -1.85 19.85 -27.05
CA ASP A 52 -2.12 20.75 -28.17
C ASP A 52 -1.45 22.11 -27.97
N GLU A 53 -1.04 22.74 -29.07
CA GLU A 53 -0.33 24.03 -29.06
C GLU A 53 -1.17 25.18 -28.51
N THR A 54 -2.50 25.01 -28.45
CA THR A 54 -3.43 25.97 -27.88
C THR A 54 -3.42 25.98 -26.35
N LEU A 55 -2.86 24.95 -25.72
CA LEU A 55 -2.80 24.83 -24.25
C LEU A 55 -1.47 25.36 -23.71
N THR A 56 -1.56 26.17 -22.66
CA THR A 56 -0.40 26.51 -21.85
C THR A 56 0.04 25.30 -21.01
N GLU A 57 1.27 25.32 -20.51
CA GLU A 57 1.80 24.23 -19.68
C GLU A 57 0.95 24.02 -18.41
N GLN A 58 0.55 25.11 -17.76
CA GLN A 58 -0.31 25.05 -16.57
C GLN A 58 -1.73 24.56 -16.88
N GLU A 59 -2.29 24.92 -18.04
CA GLU A 59 -3.60 24.44 -18.45
C GLU A 59 -3.56 22.94 -18.76
N ALA A 60 -2.53 22.48 -19.47
CA ALA A 60 -2.32 21.06 -19.69
C ALA A 60 -2.19 20.28 -18.37
N LEU A 61 -1.42 20.80 -17.41
CA LEU A 61 -1.29 20.19 -16.09
C LEU A 61 -2.62 20.15 -15.34
N LYS A 62 -3.42 21.22 -15.33
CA LYS A 62 -4.75 21.23 -14.68
C LYS A 62 -5.65 20.12 -15.22
N ARG A 63 -5.69 19.91 -16.54
CA ARG A 63 -6.47 18.84 -17.18
C ARG A 63 -5.98 17.45 -16.79
N ILE A 64 -4.66 17.25 -16.79
CA ILE A 64 -4.03 16.01 -16.34
C ILE A 64 -4.42 15.72 -14.88
N LEU A 65 -4.28 16.69 -13.97
CA LEU A 65 -4.59 16.51 -12.55
C LEU A 65 -6.08 16.22 -12.32
N ALA A 66 -6.98 16.94 -13.01
CA ALA A 66 -8.42 16.73 -12.90
C ALA A 66 -8.85 15.30 -13.33
N ALA A 67 -8.20 14.75 -14.37
CA ALA A 67 -8.44 13.38 -14.80
C ALA A 67 -7.77 12.32 -13.91
N SER A 68 -6.72 12.70 -13.17
CA SER A 68 -5.89 11.79 -12.36
C SER A 68 -6.32 11.70 -10.90
N PHE A 69 -6.88 12.76 -10.35
CA PHE A 69 -7.11 12.92 -8.92
C PHE A 69 -8.57 13.28 -8.66
N LYS A 70 -9.39 12.25 -8.42
CA LYS A 70 -10.85 12.37 -8.29
C LYS A 70 -11.32 12.15 -6.86
N LEU A 71 -12.59 12.48 -6.64
CA LEU A 71 -13.36 12.11 -5.46
C LEU A 71 -14.59 11.32 -5.93
N THR A 72 -15.04 10.34 -5.15
CA THR A 72 -16.27 9.59 -5.45
C THR A 72 -17.52 10.31 -5.02
N GLY A 73 -18.66 9.95 -5.63
CA GLY A 73 -20.00 10.10 -5.07
C GLY A 73 -20.43 11.51 -4.69
N GLU A 74 -21.42 11.55 -3.80
CA GLU A 74 -22.06 12.77 -3.32
C GLU A 74 -21.17 13.55 -2.34
N PRO A 75 -21.28 14.90 -2.26
CA PRO A 75 -20.44 15.77 -1.44
C PRO A 75 -20.26 15.36 0.04
N GLU A 76 -21.24 14.68 0.63
CA GLU A 76 -21.21 14.27 2.04
C GLU A 76 -20.57 12.88 2.27
N GLN A 77 -20.26 12.15 1.21
CA GLN A 77 -19.73 10.77 1.26
C GLN A 77 -18.49 10.59 0.37
N GLN A 78 -17.83 11.69 0.00
CA GLN A 78 -16.70 11.67 -0.92
C GLN A 78 -15.51 10.93 -0.34
N MET A 79 -15.04 9.91 -1.06
CA MET A 79 -13.77 9.23 -0.82
C MET A 79 -12.77 9.59 -1.91
N ILE A 80 -11.49 9.32 -1.66
CA ILE A 80 -10.44 9.57 -2.66
C ILE A 80 -10.59 8.50 -3.74
N ASP A 81 -10.65 8.94 -4.99
CA ASP A 81 -10.65 8.07 -6.16
C ASP A 81 -9.43 8.37 -7.03
N LEU A 82 -8.60 7.35 -7.22
CA LEU A 82 -7.39 7.41 -8.01
C LEU A 82 -7.57 6.43 -9.16
N PRO A 83 -7.90 6.89 -10.38
CA PRO A 83 -8.19 6.00 -11.50
C PRO A 83 -7.09 4.96 -11.76
N GLY A 84 -5.81 5.33 -11.59
CA GLY A 84 -4.69 4.40 -11.71
C GLY A 84 -4.64 3.28 -10.67
N HIS A 85 -5.50 3.27 -9.65
CA HIS A 85 -5.69 2.11 -8.78
C HIS A 85 -6.67 1.08 -9.34
N PHE A 86 -7.42 1.40 -10.41
CA PHE A 86 -8.40 0.52 -11.06
C PHE A 86 -9.46 -0.07 -10.12
N ILE A 87 -9.84 0.67 -9.07
CA ILE A 87 -10.85 0.23 -8.11
C ILE A 87 -12.23 0.41 -8.73
N GLU A 88 -12.93 -0.69 -8.97
CA GLU A 88 -14.30 -0.70 -9.51
C GLU A 88 -15.29 0.00 -8.56
N SER A 89 -16.44 0.40 -9.09
CA SER A 89 -17.45 1.17 -8.35
C SER A 89 -18.07 0.42 -7.17
N ASP A 90 -18.14 -0.92 -7.24
CA ASP A 90 -18.70 -1.78 -6.19
C ASP A 90 -17.69 -2.18 -5.11
N ARG A 91 -16.45 -1.67 -5.19
CA ARG A 91 -15.33 -1.99 -4.30
C ARG A 91 -15.07 -0.92 -3.24
N ASP A 92 -16.15 -0.39 -2.66
CA ASP A 92 -16.08 0.66 -1.65
C ASP A 92 -15.35 0.22 -0.38
N ASP A 93 -15.30 -1.08 -0.08
CA ASP A 93 -14.51 -1.61 1.03
C ASP A 93 -13.01 -1.33 0.86
N LEU A 94 -12.48 -1.58 -0.35
CA LEU A 94 -11.09 -1.35 -0.71
C LEU A 94 -10.80 0.16 -0.81
N ARG A 95 -11.74 0.91 -1.39
CA ARG A 95 -11.63 2.37 -1.49
C ARG A 95 -11.59 3.03 -0.11
N LEU A 96 -12.42 2.56 0.83
CA LEU A 96 -12.47 3.05 2.21
C LEU A 96 -11.12 2.88 2.93
N VAL A 97 -10.49 1.71 2.83
CA VAL A 97 -9.20 1.48 3.50
C VAL A 97 -8.08 2.29 2.86
N ILE A 98 -8.09 2.46 1.54
CA ILE A 98 -7.12 3.30 0.82
C ILE A 98 -7.30 4.76 1.21
N HIS A 99 -8.52 5.30 1.16
CA HIS A 99 -8.84 6.65 1.60
C HIS A 99 -8.34 6.93 3.03
N ASN A 100 -8.68 6.05 3.98
CA ASN A 100 -8.25 6.21 5.37
C ASN A 100 -6.73 6.16 5.50
N SER A 101 -6.07 5.25 4.77
CA SER A 101 -4.60 5.12 4.82
C SER A 101 -3.90 6.32 4.18
N LEU A 102 -4.43 6.88 3.08
CA LEU A 102 -3.92 8.10 2.43
C LEU A 102 -4.02 9.32 3.36
N CYS A 103 -5.15 9.46 4.07
CA CYS A 103 -5.35 10.49 5.10
C CYS A 103 -4.37 10.39 6.27
N LEU A 104 -3.82 9.20 6.53
CA LEU A 104 -2.83 8.93 7.58
C LEU A 104 -1.38 9.01 7.07
N THR A 105 -1.16 9.15 5.77
CA THR A 105 0.16 9.06 5.13
C THR A 105 0.49 10.32 4.33
N PHE A 106 0.04 10.42 3.09
CA PHE A 106 0.25 11.59 2.22
C PHE A 106 -0.49 12.82 2.74
N LEU A 107 -1.73 12.65 3.19
CA LEU A 107 -2.62 13.76 3.47
C LEU A 107 -2.80 14.00 4.97
N GLN A 108 -1.74 13.90 5.78
CA GLN A 108 -1.85 14.02 7.24
C GLN A 108 -2.40 15.36 7.71
N HIS A 109 -1.96 16.45 7.09
CA HIS A 109 -2.35 17.79 7.49
C HIS A 109 -3.74 18.15 6.94
N HIS A 110 -4.66 18.58 7.81
CA HIS A 110 -6.05 18.88 7.45
C HIS A 110 -6.18 19.93 6.31
N LYS A 111 -5.27 20.91 6.23
CA LYS A 111 -5.23 21.88 5.11
C LYS A 111 -4.93 21.27 3.73
N MET A 112 -4.36 20.07 3.68
CA MET A 112 -4.08 19.34 2.44
C MET A 112 -5.24 18.43 2.03
N ARG A 113 -6.29 18.36 2.85
CA ARG A 113 -7.49 17.54 2.64
C ARG A 113 -8.69 18.12 3.40
N PRO A 114 -9.16 19.33 3.02
CA PRO A 114 -10.32 19.93 3.67
C PRO A 114 -11.55 19.01 3.53
N GLY A 115 -12.39 18.99 4.55
CA GLY A 115 -13.58 18.14 4.60
C GLY A 115 -14.42 18.43 5.86
N PRO A 116 -15.57 17.75 6.01
CA PRO A 116 -16.41 17.86 7.20
C PRO A 116 -15.62 17.55 8.49
N LYS A 117 -16.01 18.20 9.59
CA LYS A 117 -15.37 17.97 10.90
C LYS A 117 -15.67 16.57 11.45
N GLN A 118 -16.87 16.08 11.20
CA GLN A 118 -17.39 14.82 11.73
C GLN A 118 -17.07 13.64 10.79
N ALA A 119 -16.81 12.49 11.40
CA ALA A 119 -16.70 11.25 10.66
C ALA A 119 -18.10 10.67 10.43
N VAL A 120 -18.30 10.00 9.30
CA VAL A 120 -19.54 9.32 8.94
C VAL A 120 -19.36 7.81 9.06
N PRO A 121 -20.37 7.06 9.49
CA PRO A 121 -20.32 5.61 9.52
C PRO A 121 -20.42 5.03 8.09
N PHE A 122 -19.67 3.97 7.83
CA PHE A 122 -19.72 3.18 6.60
C PHE A 122 -19.99 1.73 6.96
N GLU A 123 -21.00 1.12 6.34
CA GLU A 123 -21.33 -0.29 6.57
C GLU A 123 -20.39 -1.20 5.77
N LEU A 124 -19.47 -1.89 6.44
CA LEU A 124 -18.72 -2.98 5.83
C LEU A 124 -19.58 -4.25 5.83
N ARG A 125 -19.97 -4.67 4.62
CA ARG A 125 -20.67 -5.95 4.39
C ARG A 125 -19.63 -7.03 4.07
N ASN A 126 -19.67 -8.13 4.83
CA ASN A 126 -19.02 -9.37 4.42
C ASN A 126 -20.10 -10.26 3.82
N VAL A 127 -19.78 -10.98 2.74
CA VAL A 127 -20.71 -11.86 2.01
C VAL A 127 -21.42 -12.87 2.94
N ASP A 128 -20.79 -13.22 4.06
CA ASP A 128 -21.28 -14.21 5.03
C ASP A 128 -21.91 -13.61 6.32
N GLN A 129 -22.11 -12.29 6.41
CA GLN A 129 -22.67 -11.65 7.62
C GLN A 129 -24.03 -10.98 7.35
N GLU A 130 -25.08 -11.48 8.01
CA GLU A 130 -26.45 -10.93 7.96
C GLU A 130 -26.56 -9.49 8.51
N THR A 131 -25.60 -9.06 9.35
CA THR A 131 -25.52 -7.70 9.88
C THR A 131 -24.19 -7.06 9.51
N GLY A 132 -24.24 -5.95 8.78
CA GLY A 132 -23.05 -5.17 8.45
C GLY A 132 -22.43 -4.54 9.69
N LYS A 133 -21.09 -4.41 9.66
CA LYS A 133 -20.35 -3.76 10.74
C LYS A 133 -19.92 -2.37 10.31
N PHE A 134 -20.14 -1.37 11.17
CA PHE A 134 -19.86 0.02 10.82
C PHE A 134 -18.42 0.42 11.13
N VAL A 135 -17.72 0.99 10.14
CA VAL A 135 -16.41 1.65 10.30
C VAL A 135 -16.56 3.11 9.95
N SER A 136 -15.97 4.02 10.71
CA SER A 136 -16.05 5.45 10.41
C SER A 136 -14.93 5.94 9.49
N TYR A 137 -15.24 6.94 8.66
CA TYR A 137 -14.26 7.69 7.86
C TYR A 137 -14.64 9.16 7.78
N LYS A 138 -13.72 10.02 7.30
CA LYS A 138 -13.96 11.45 7.13
C LYS A 138 -14.01 11.81 5.65
N PRO A 139 -15.17 12.20 5.11
CA PRO A 139 -15.27 12.68 3.73
C PRO A 139 -14.35 13.87 3.47
N LEU A 140 -14.02 14.12 2.20
CA LEU A 140 -13.18 15.25 1.77
C LEU A 140 -13.90 16.08 0.72
N TYR A 141 -13.72 17.41 0.75
CA TYR A 141 -14.15 18.31 -0.32
C TYR A 141 -13.11 18.41 -1.43
N SER A 142 -11.83 18.27 -1.07
CA SER A 142 -10.70 18.26 -1.99
C SER A 142 -9.45 17.70 -1.32
N TYR A 143 -8.39 17.49 -2.10
CA TYR A 143 -7.07 17.17 -1.58
C TYR A 143 -5.93 17.74 -2.44
N ALA A 144 -4.75 17.90 -1.83
CA ALA A 144 -3.62 18.65 -2.37
C ALA A 144 -3.18 18.26 -3.79
N HIS A 145 -3.31 17.00 -4.19
CA HIS A 145 -2.86 16.53 -5.51
C HIS A 145 -3.72 17.06 -6.66
N GLN A 146 -4.99 17.38 -6.40
CA GLN A 146 -5.92 17.89 -7.43
C GLN A 146 -5.50 19.25 -7.99
N THR A 147 -4.76 20.03 -7.20
CA THR A 147 -4.31 21.39 -7.56
C THR A 147 -2.80 21.58 -7.40
N ALA A 148 -2.04 20.47 -7.26
CA ALA A 148 -0.61 20.50 -6.95
C ALA A 148 -0.27 21.46 -5.79
N GLN A 149 -1.11 21.49 -4.75
CA GLN A 149 -1.04 22.47 -3.67
C GLN A 149 0.31 22.44 -2.96
N GLY A 150 0.94 23.62 -2.82
CA GLY A 150 2.21 23.79 -2.13
C GLY A 150 3.46 23.51 -3.00
N THR A 151 3.30 23.26 -4.30
CA THR A 151 4.42 23.04 -5.23
C THR A 151 4.87 24.30 -5.98
N GLY A 152 3.95 25.26 -6.19
CA GLY A 152 4.16 26.40 -7.08
C GLY A 152 3.98 26.10 -8.57
N LEU A 153 3.65 24.86 -8.96
CA LEU A 153 3.47 24.47 -10.36
C LEU A 153 2.33 25.22 -11.07
N LEU A 154 1.28 25.57 -10.33
CA LEU A 154 0.10 26.29 -10.82
C LEU A 154 0.02 27.72 -10.29
N ASP A 155 1.16 28.38 -10.03
CA ASP A 155 1.18 29.80 -9.64
C ASP A 155 0.76 30.68 -10.83
N GLU A 156 -0.34 31.42 -10.67
CA GLU A 156 -0.90 32.30 -11.70
C GLU A 156 0.08 33.39 -12.15
N LYS A 157 1.07 33.75 -11.31
CA LYS A 157 2.11 34.73 -11.65
C LYS A 157 3.03 34.29 -12.78
N LEU A 158 3.04 33.01 -13.12
CA LEU A 158 3.89 32.43 -14.18
C LEU A 158 3.24 32.48 -15.56
N ALA A 159 2.07 33.12 -15.70
CA ALA A 159 1.40 33.37 -16.99
C ALA A 159 1.25 32.11 -17.87
N GLY A 160 0.94 30.97 -17.26
CA GLY A 160 0.72 29.71 -17.96
C GLY A 160 1.96 28.83 -18.14
N GLN A 161 3.15 29.27 -17.71
CA GLN A 161 4.39 28.49 -17.77
C GLN A 161 4.67 27.75 -16.46
N PHE A 162 5.46 26.67 -16.54
CA PHE A 162 6.01 26.01 -15.37
C PHE A 162 7.15 26.82 -14.75
N PRO A 163 7.31 26.77 -13.41
CA PRO A 163 8.49 27.34 -12.79
C PRO A 163 9.72 26.52 -13.16
N LYS A 164 10.91 27.12 -13.14
CA LYS A 164 12.17 26.36 -13.31
C LYS A 164 12.39 25.35 -12.17
N VAL A 165 11.90 25.68 -10.98
CA VAL A 165 12.05 24.88 -9.76
C VAL A 165 10.72 24.89 -9.03
N ALA A 166 10.24 23.71 -8.66
CA ALA A 166 9.05 23.50 -7.86
C ALA A 166 9.41 22.97 -6.47
N ILE A 167 8.52 23.21 -5.50
CA ILE A 167 8.63 22.71 -4.14
C ILE A 167 8.04 21.30 -4.06
N ILE A 168 8.66 20.42 -3.28
CA ILE A 168 8.15 19.09 -2.96
C ILE A 168 7.66 19.08 -1.50
N PRO A 169 6.36 19.28 -1.25
CA PRO A 169 5.79 19.22 0.09
C PRO A 169 5.64 17.79 0.61
N GLN A 170 5.40 17.66 1.93
CA GLN A 170 5.09 16.38 2.59
C GLN A 170 3.91 15.64 1.93
N SER A 171 2.94 16.39 1.39
CA SER A 171 1.79 15.81 0.71
C SER A 171 2.16 15.01 -0.53
N ILE A 172 3.30 15.29 -1.15
CA ILE A 172 3.83 14.53 -2.29
C ILE A 172 4.76 13.41 -1.83
N ILE A 173 5.74 13.73 -0.97
CA ILE A 173 6.66 12.74 -0.39
C ILE A 173 6.42 12.67 1.12
N PRO A 174 5.71 11.64 1.62
CA PRO A 174 5.40 11.50 3.04
C PRO A 174 6.67 11.49 3.89
N GLY A 175 6.70 12.34 4.90
CA GLY A 175 7.89 12.54 5.75
C GLY A 175 9.01 13.40 5.15
N ALA A 176 8.80 14.03 3.98
CA ALA A 176 9.63 15.15 3.57
C ALA A 176 9.42 16.30 4.56
N MET A 177 10.41 16.54 5.41
CA MET A 177 10.39 17.69 6.32
C MET A 177 10.89 18.92 5.59
N ALA A 178 10.19 20.05 5.76
CA ALA A 178 10.78 21.35 5.48
C ALA A 178 11.85 21.59 6.56
N GLY A 179 13.11 21.28 6.24
CA GLY A 179 14.24 21.73 7.05
C GLY A 179 14.42 23.25 6.95
N LYS A 180 15.65 23.76 7.12
CA LYS A 180 15.94 25.19 6.85
C LYS A 180 15.60 25.62 5.41
N LYS A 181 15.50 24.68 4.47
CA LYS A 181 15.07 24.90 3.09
C LYS A 181 14.03 23.85 2.71
N ALA A 182 13.05 24.26 1.91
CA ALA A 182 12.09 23.34 1.31
C ALA A 182 12.80 22.40 0.32
N LEU A 183 12.33 21.16 0.23
CA LEU A 183 12.79 20.24 -0.81
C LEU A 183 12.31 20.76 -2.17
N GLN A 184 13.19 20.73 -3.17
CA GLN A 184 12.96 21.33 -4.48
C GLN A 184 13.45 20.40 -5.58
N ALA A 185 12.80 20.47 -6.74
CA ALA A 185 13.18 19.77 -7.96
C ALA A 185 12.77 20.58 -9.19
N PRO A 186 13.30 20.26 -10.38
CA PRO A 186 12.72 20.70 -11.65
C PRO A 186 11.21 20.45 -11.72
N ALA A 187 10.48 21.28 -12.46
CA ALA A 187 9.02 21.20 -12.50
C ALA A 187 8.50 19.87 -13.04
N ASP A 188 9.14 19.30 -14.05
CA ASP A 188 8.82 17.98 -14.61
C ASP A 188 8.98 16.86 -13.57
N GLU A 189 10.06 16.86 -12.79
CA GLU A 189 10.24 15.91 -11.69
C GLU A 189 9.18 16.09 -10.58
N ALA A 190 8.84 17.33 -10.23
CA ALA A 190 7.79 17.59 -9.24
C ALA A 190 6.40 17.17 -9.75
N ILE A 191 6.11 17.36 -11.04
CA ILE A 191 4.88 16.87 -11.69
C ILE A 191 4.83 15.35 -11.62
N LEU A 192 5.92 14.67 -11.98
CA LEU A 192 6.02 13.21 -11.89
C LEU A 192 5.71 12.73 -10.47
N LEU A 193 6.34 13.34 -9.46
CA LEU A 193 6.20 12.93 -8.06
C LEU A 193 4.77 13.08 -7.51
N LEU A 194 3.90 13.93 -8.09
CA LEU A 194 2.47 13.98 -7.73
C LEU A 194 1.79 12.60 -7.87
N PHE A 195 2.28 11.76 -8.79
CA PHE A 195 1.73 10.43 -9.03
C PHE A 195 2.31 9.35 -8.09
N LEU A 196 3.20 9.73 -7.15
CA LEU A 196 3.70 8.80 -6.14
C LEU A 196 2.57 8.20 -5.29
N ILE A 197 1.52 8.98 -5.03
CA ILE A 197 0.33 8.52 -4.28
C ILE A 197 -0.40 7.37 -4.99
N VAL A 198 -0.32 7.30 -6.33
CA VAL A 198 -0.94 6.26 -7.16
C VAL A 198 -0.02 5.05 -7.30
N GLY A 199 1.29 5.29 -7.42
CA GLY A 199 2.28 4.21 -7.54
C GLY A 199 2.54 3.43 -6.25
N CYS A 200 2.08 3.94 -5.11
CA CYS A 200 2.28 3.33 -3.80
C CYS A 200 1.08 2.52 -3.34
N THR A 201 1.35 1.43 -2.63
CA THR A 201 0.33 0.61 -1.96
C THR A 201 0.28 0.97 -0.48
N VAL A 202 -0.89 1.28 0.07
CA VAL A 202 -1.04 1.69 1.48
C VAL A 202 -1.76 0.64 2.33
N PHE A 203 -1.41 0.55 3.61
CA PHE A 203 -2.03 -0.36 4.59
C PHE A 203 -2.29 0.35 5.92
N LEU A 204 -3.27 -0.15 6.68
CA LEU A 204 -3.49 0.24 8.06
C LEU A 204 -2.65 -0.63 9.00
N LEU A 205 -1.81 0.00 9.81
CA LEU A 205 -1.04 -0.67 10.86
C LEU A 205 -1.88 -0.75 12.13
N ARG A 206 -2.05 -1.95 12.67
CA ARG A 206 -2.88 -2.21 13.84
C ARG A 206 -2.16 -3.21 14.76
N PRO A 207 -1.07 -2.77 15.43
CA PRO A 207 -0.34 -3.64 16.33
C PRO A 207 -1.28 -4.13 17.45
N ARG A 208 -1.10 -5.38 17.85
CA ARG A 208 -1.86 -5.99 18.95
C ARG A 208 -1.36 -5.53 20.32
N THR A 209 -0.12 -5.06 20.39
CA THR A 209 0.54 -4.57 21.61
C THR A 209 0.33 -3.06 21.74
N PHE A 210 -0.02 -2.64 22.96
CA PHE A 210 -0.64 -1.34 23.30
C PHE A 210 0.29 -0.12 23.24
N GLN A 211 1.52 -0.26 22.72
CA GLN A 211 2.56 0.74 22.91
C GLN A 211 2.86 1.63 21.70
N GLU A 212 2.36 1.32 20.49
CA GLU A 212 2.69 2.11 19.30
C GLU A 212 1.48 2.62 18.52
N LYS A 213 1.47 3.95 18.30
CA LYS A 213 0.50 4.68 17.47
C LYS A 213 0.95 4.72 16.00
N ALA A 214 1.47 3.62 15.46
CA ALA A 214 1.68 3.50 14.03
C ALA A 214 0.31 3.23 13.39
N GLN A 215 -0.17 4.15 12.54
CA GLN A 215 -1.57 4.13 12.07
C GLN A 215 -1.70 3.60 10.64
N ALA A 216 -0.67 3.78 9.82
CA ALA A 216 -0.64 3.34 8.43
C ALA A 216 0.81 3.22 7.94
N CYS A 217 1.01 2.49 6.84
CA CYS A 217 2.27 2.43 6.13
C CYS A 217 2.07 2.56 4.62
N ILE A 218 3.18 2.86 3.95
CA ILE A 218 3.27 3.09 2.51
C ILE A 218 4.30 2.12 1.95
N ILE A 219 3.92 1.38 0.93
CA ILE A 219 4.83 0.53 0.15
C ILE A 219 5.19 1.29 -1.14
N VAL A 220 6.47 1.59 -1.27
CA VAL A 220 7.07 2.25 -2.44
C VAL A 220 7.77 1.17 -3.28
N PRO A 221 7.21 0.74 -4.42
CA PRO A 221 7.82 -0.29 -5.25
C PRO A 221 9.07 0.20 -5.99
N ASP A 222 10.06 -0.67 -6.14
CA ASP A 222 11.21 -0.42 -7.03
C ASP A 222 10.93 -0.99 -8.41
N VAL A 223 10.28 -0.19 -9.25
CA VAL A 223 9.70 -0.60 -10.53
C VAL A 223 10.76 -0.68 -11.63
N ILE A 224 10.70 -1.77 -12.42
CA ILE A 224 11.59 -2.04 -13.56
C ILE A 224 10.85 -2.32 -14.87
N ASP A 225 9.52 -2.50 -14.84
CA ASP A 225 8.69 -2.62 -16.04
C ASP A 225 7.31 -2.00 -15.79
N LEU A 226 7.03 -0.87 -16.45
CA LEU A 226 5.78 -0.11 -16.27
C LEU A 226 4.56 -0.89 -16.76
N LYS A 227 4.63 -1.49 -17.94
CA LYS A 227 3.51 -2.27 -18.52
C LYS A 227 3.14 -3.45 -17.62
N ARG A 228 4.16 -4.16 -17.13
CA ARG A 228 3.93 -5.27 -16.21
C ARG A 228 3.38 -4.80 -14.87
N PHE A 229 3.89 -3.69 -14.33
CA PHE A 229 3.38 -3.13 -13.08
C PHE A 229 1.89 -2.76 -13.20
N VAL A 230 1.50 -2.06 -14.26
CA VAL A 230 0.09 -1.70 -14.53
C VAL A 230 -0.78 -2.96 -14.60
N TRP A 231 -0.32 -3.99 -15.31
CA TRP A 231 -1.02 -5.27 -15.38
C TRP A 231 -1.17 -5.94 -14.00
N ASP A 232 -0.10 -5.96 -13.20
CA ASP A 232 -0.13 -6.57 -11.87
C ASP A 232 -1.11 -5.84 -10.93
N ILE A 233 -1.15 -4.50 -10.94
CA ILE A 233 -2.10 -3.72 -10.14
C ILE A 233 -3.55 -3.98 -10.58
N LYS A 234 -3.85 -3.92 -11.90
CA LYS A 234 -5.18 -4.26 -12.43
C LYS A 234 -5.65 -5.63 -11.95
N ARG A 235 -4.75 -6.61 -11.99
CA ARG A 235 -5.04 -7.99 -11.56
C ARG A 235 -5.30 -8.10 -10.06
N ILE A 236 -4.52 -7.42 -9.22
CA ILE A 236 -4.67 -7.48 -7.75
C ILE A 236 -6.04 -6.93 -7.31
N VAL A 237 -6.51 -5.85 -7.94
CA VAL A 237 -7.78 -5.21 -7.56
C VAL A 237 -9.00 -5.89 -8.19
N GLY A 238 -8.84 -6.52 -9.35
CA GLY A 238 -9.92 -7.20 -10.07
C GLY A 238 -10.57 -8.36 -9.29
N GLN A 239 -11.79 -8.72 -9.68
CA GLN A 239 -12.64 -9.70 -8.98
C GLN A 239 -12.34 -11.16 -9.34
N ASN A 240 -11.17 -11.48 -9.89
CA ASN A 240 -10.88 -12.86 -10.31
C ASN A 240 -10.87 -13.79 -9.09
N GLN A 241 -11.91 -14.64 -8.99
CA GLN A 241 -12.17 -15.52 -7.85
C GLN A 241 -11.14 -16.65 -7.72
N GLU A 242 -10.39 -16.95 -8.78
CA GLU A 242 -9.41 -18.04 -8.78
C GLU A 242 -8.11 -17.66 -8.07
N ALA A 243 -7.75 -16.37 -8.03
CA ALA A 243 -6.49 -15.89 -7.46
C ALA A 243 -6.65 -15.36 -6.03
N LYS A 244 -5.90 -15.95 -5.08
CA LYS A 244 -5.91 -15.55 -3.67
C LYS A 244 -4.97 -14.37 -3.39
N PHE A 245 -5.45 -13.15 -3.59
CA PHE A 245 -4.72 -11.92 -3.22
C PHE A 245 -4.79 -11.63 -1.72
N PHE A 246 -3.75 -10.99 -1.20
CA PHE A 246 -3.51 -10.73 0.21
C PHE A 246 -3.77 -9.27 0.62
N SER A 247 -3.98 -8.37 -0.35
CA SER A 247 -4.21 -6.95 -0.11
C SER A 247 -5.46 -6.39 -0.82
N ASN A 248 -6.32 -7.22 -1.39
CA ASN A 248 -7.39 -6.76 -2.26
C ASN A 248 -8.72 -6.43 -1.57
N THR A 249 -8.82 -6.33 -0.24
CA THR A 249 -10.05 -5.93 0.48
C THR A 249 -9.74 -5.08 1.69
N TYR A 250 -10.75 -4.47 2.31
CA TYR A 250 -10.59 -3.69 3.56
C TYR A 250 -9.77 -4.45 4.62
N LEU A 251 -10.20 -5.66 4.98
CA LEU A 251 -9.59 -6.45 6.05
C LEU A 251 -8.20 -6.98 5.68
N LYS A 252 -7.98 -7.25 4.39
CA LYS A 252 -6.68 -7.66 3.85
C LYS A 252 -5.65 -6.52 3.83
N ARG A 253 -6.09 -5.27 3.93
CA ARG A 253 -5.23 -4.08 4.06
C ARG A 253 -4.94 -3.70 5.52
N VAL A 254 -5.38 -4.51 6.49
CA VAL A 254 -5.05 -4.37 7.91
C VAL A 254 -3.99 -5.40 8.29
N VAL A 255 -2.87 -4.91 8.83
CA VAL A 255 -1.67 -5.70 9.17
C VAL A 255 -1.17 -5.38 10.57
N GLY A 256 -0.39 -6.29 11.16
CA GLY A 256 0.27 -6.07 12.45
C GLY A 256 1.48 -5.14 12.33
N GLY A 257 2.31 -5.38 11.31
CA GLY A 257 3.56 -4.65 11.09
C GLY A 257 3.77 -4.17 9.65
N ALA A 258 4.76 -3.32 9.47
CA ALA A 258 5.13 -2.73 8.18
C ALA A 258 5.73 -3.77 7.22
N GLU A 259 6.56 -4.66 7.77
CA GLU A 259 7.20 -5.77 7.08
C GLU A 259 6.15 -6.75 6.54
N GLU A 260 5.09 -7.00 7.32
CA GLU A 260 3.96 -7.84 6.88
C GLU A 260 3.24 -7.22 5.68
N ALA A 261 2.95 -5.91 5.71
CA ALA A 261 2.38 -5.20 4.57
C ALA A 261 3.26 -5.31 3.32
N ALA A 262 4.57 -5.15 3.49
CA ALA A 262 5.52 -5.28 2.39
C ALA A 262 5.51 -6.69 1.79
N LEU A 263 5.60 -7.74 2.62
CA LEU A 263 5.56 -9.12 2.12
C LEU A 263 4.20 -9.46 1.48
N ARG A 264 3.07 -8.99 2.02
CA ARG A 264 1.76 -9.16 1.37
C ARG A 264 1.73 -8.54 -0.02
N PHE A 265 2.25 -7.33 -0.18
CA PHE A 265 2.38 -6.66 -1.48
C PHE A 265 3.29 -7.45 -2.45
N LEU A 266 4.45 -7.90 -1.99
CA LEU A 266 5.37 -8.69 -2.81
C LEU A 266 4.74 -10.02 -3.23
N VAL A 267 4.01 -10.71 -2.34
CA VAL A 267 3.27 -11.93 -2.70
C VAL A 267 2.23 -11.64 -3.78
N ASP A 268 1.48 -10.55 -3.65
CA ASP A 268 0.44 -10.18 -4.61
C ASP A 268 1.02 -9.89 -6.01
N ILE A 269 2.08 -9.09 -6.09
CA ILE A 269 2.79 -8.77 -7.33
C ILE A 269 3.39 -10.04 -7.97
N ASN A 270 3.93 -10.96 -7.17
CA ASN A 270 4.53 -12.20 -7.69
C ASN A 270 3.54 -13.34 -7.93
N THR A 271 2.25 -13.17 -7.58
CA THR A 271 1.25 -14.22 -7.79
C THR A 271 1.11 -14.50 -9.29
N ASN A 272 1.26 -15.76 -9.70
CA ASN A 272 1.23 -16.20 -11.11
C ASN A 272 2.36 -15.63 -12.00
N VAL A 273 3.48 -15.21 -11.41
CA VAL A 273 4.73 -15.04 -12.16
C VAL A 273 5.28 -16.45 -12.46
N THR A 274 5.35 -16.82 -13.74
CA THR A 274 6.02 -18.04 -14.20
C THR A 274 7.51 -17.75 -14.40
N ILE A 275 8.34 -18.79 -14.54
CA ILE A 275 9.78 -18.64 -14.82
C ILE A 275 10.04 -17.80 -16.08
N GLU A 276 9.08 -17.77 -17.01
CA GLU A 276 9.18 -17.07 -18.29
C GLU A 276 8.72 -15.59 -18.23
N THR A 277 8.01 -15.17 -17.18
CA THR A 277 7.51 -13.78 -17.10
C THR A 277 8.50 -12.85 -16.37
N LYS A 278 8.78 -11.70 -17.00
CA LYS A 278 9.60 -10.65 -16.38
C LYS A 278 8.87 -10.07 -15.16
N LYS A 279 9.64 -9.76 -14.11
CA LYS A 279 9.17 -9.10 -12.89
C LYS A 279 8.86 -7.63 -13.17
N SER A 280 7.80 -7.09 -12.57
CA SER A 280 7.50 -5.64 -12.59
C SER A 280 8.38 -4.84 -11.63
N ILE A 281 8.87 -5.48 -10.55
CA ILE A 281 9.62 -4.83 -9.48
C ILE A 281 10.82 -5.68 -9.03
N VAL A 282 11.86 -5.03 -8.52
CA VAL A 282 13.02 -5.68 -7.89
C VAL A 282 12.80 -5.91 -6.39
N GLY A 283 11.91 -5.13 -5.79
CA GLY A 283 11.60 -5.15 -4.37
C GLY A 283 10.75 -3.94 -4.00
N CYS A 284 10.70 -3.61 -2.72
CA CYS A 284 9.99 -2.43 -2.25
C CYS A 284 10.63 -1.81 -1.01
N GLN A 285 10.30 -0.56 -0.75
CA GLN A 285 10.57 0.13 0.50
C GLN A 285 9.24 0.36 1.23
N VAL A 286 9.13 -0.12 2.46
CA VAL A 286 8.00 0.21 3.33
C VAL A 286 8.37 1.35 4.27
N ILE A 287 7.44 2.29 4.43
CA ILE A 287 7.55 3.43 5.33
C ILE A 287 6.36 3.40 6.29
N ALA A 288 6.62 3.16 7.57
CA ALA A 288 5.59 3.27 8.60
C ALA A 288 5.44 4.74 9.03
N MET A 289 4.18 5.19 9.14
CA MET A 289 3.86 6.52 9.63
C MET A 289 3.25 6.39 11.04
N GLY A 290 3.90 7.03 12.00
CA GLY A 290 3.50 6.99 13.39
C GLY A 290 3.89 8.24 14.16
N LYS A 291 3.24 8.45 15.31
CA LYS A 291 3.68 9.49 16.25
C LYS A 291 4.99 9.03 16.88
N VAL A 292 6.00 9.90 16.86
CA VAL A 292 7.30 9.62 17.48
C VAL A 292 7.25 9.91 18.98
N ALA A 293 7.98 9.14 19.78
CA ALA A 293 7.89 9.16 21.25
C ALA A 293 8.15 10.54 21.89
N TRP A 294 9.01 11.36 21.27
CA TRP A 294 9.38 12.71 21.72
C TRP A 294 8.46 13.85 21.24
N ASP A 295 7.60 13.64 20.23
CA ASP A 295 6.62 14.65 19.79
C ASP A 295 5.31 13.97 19.38
N ASN A 296 4.33 14.05 20.29
CA ASN A 296 3.00 13.47 20.09
C ASN A 296 2.14 14.25 19.08
N ASN A 297 2.56 15.44 18.63
CA ASN A 297 1.88 16.25 17.63
C ASN A 297 2.43 16.03 16.21
N GLN A 298 3.65 15.51 16.07
CA GLN A 298 4.27 15.25 14.78
C GLN A 298 4.24 13.76 14.43
N ILE A 299 3.56 13.42 13.33
CA ILE A 299 3.64 12.09 12.72
C ILE A 299 4.87 12.11 11.80
N ASN A 300 5.86 11.30 12.12
CA ASN A 300 7.10 11.18 11.34
C ASN A 300 7.19 9.78 10.72
N ARG A 301 8.19 9.59 9.84
CA ARG A 301 8.60 8.25 9.40
C ARG A 301 9.10 7.51 10.63
N SER A 302 8.32 6.58 11.16
CA SER A 302 8.68 5.83 12.37
C SER A 302 9.59 4.64 12.03
N LEU A 303 9.47 4.10 10.81
CA LEU A 303 10.28 2.99 10.34
C LEU A 303 10.44 3.06 8.81
N THR A 304 11.59 2.63 8.31
CA THR A 304 11.82 2.40 6.89
C THR A 304 12.56 1.08 6.71
N VAL A 305 11.95 0.14 5.98
CA VAL A 305 12.54 -1.17 5.70
C VAL A 305 12.56 -1.38 4.19
N LYS A 306 13.69 -1.87 3.66
CA LYS A 306 13.82 -2.29 2.26
C LYS A 306 13.72 -3.81 2.21
N LEU A 307 12.87 -4.31 1.33
CA LEU A 307 12.67 -5.73 1.11
C LEU A 307 12.99 -6.07 -0.35
N ASN A 308 13.73 -7.16 -0.53
CA ASN A 308 13.95 -7.75 -1.85
C ASN A 308 12.71 -8.53 -2.30
N ASN A 309 12.59 -8.80 -3.60
CA ASN A 309 11.44 -9.52 -4.13
C ASN A 309 11.47 -11.04 -3.86
N ASP A 310 12.63 -11.61 -3.51
CA ASP A 310 12.80 -13.06 -3.33
C ASP A 310 13.33 -13.37 -1.91
N TYR A 311 12.64 -14.28 -1.21
CA TYR A 311 13.09 -14.90 0.04
C TYR A 311 12.91 -16.42 -0.08
N PRO A 312 13.89 -17.24 0.35
CA PRO A 312 13.75 -18.70 0.31
C PRO A 312 12.48 -19.21 1.03
N GLU A 313 12.13 -18.56 2.13
CA GLU A 313 11.01 -18.94 3.01
C GLU A 313 9.73 -18.12 2.75
N LEU A 314 9.64 -17.41 1.63
CA LEU A 314 8.43 -16.64 1.28
C LEU A 314 7.18 -17.53 1.22
N ASP A 315 7.33 -18.80 0.83
CA ASP A 315 6.22 -19.76 0.79
C ASP A 315 5.72 -20.13 2.18
N VAL A 316 6.59 -20.12 3.21
CA VAL A 316 6.17 -20.29 4.61
C VAL A 316 5.28 -19.12 5.03
N PHE A 317 5.65 -17.89 4.67
CA PHE A 317 4.81 -16.71 4.91
C PHE A 317 3.46 -16.81 4.20
N LYS A 318 3.44 -17.21 2.91
CA LYS A 318 2.20 -17.40 2.14
C LYS A 318 1.25 -18.39 2.81
N VAL A 319 1.78 -19.55 3.21
CA VAL A 319 0.99 -20.60 3.85
C VAL A 319 0.52 -20.17 5.23
N ALA A 320 1.37 -19.50 6.02
CA ALA A 320 0.98 -18.96 7.32
C ALA A 320 -0.22 -18.00 7.20
N TYR A 321 -0.19 -17.10 6.22
CA TYR A 321 -1.28 -16.14 6.01
C TYR A 321 -2.58 -16.83 5.55
N GLN A 322 -2.49 -17.77 4.61
CA GLN A 322 -3.65 -18.46 4.03
C GLN A 322 -4.31 -19.45 5.01
N GLU A 323 -3.51 -20.23 5.73
CA GLU A 323 -4.00 -21.44 6.42
C GLU A 323 -4.33 -21.21 7.89
N LEU A 324 -3.79 -20.17 8.50
CA LEU A 324 -4.11 -19.87 9.89
C LEU A 324 -5.37 -19.01 10.04
N ASN A 325 -6.13 -18.78 8.94
CA ASN A 325 -7.35 -17.97 8.86
C ASN A 325 -7.15 -16.56 9.45
N LEU A 326 -6.14 -15.86 8.93
CA LEU A 326 -5.57 -14.67 9.55
C LEU A 326 -6.09 -13.34 9.02
N GLN A 327 -7.20 -13.35 8.31
CA GLN A 327 -7.84 -12.11 7.92
C GLN A 327 -8.19 -11.29 9.17
N ALA A 328 -7.97 -9.98 9.09
CA ALA A 328 -8.28 -9.09 10.18
C ALA A 328 -9.75 -9.22 10.61
N LYS A 329 -10.02 -9.07 11.90
CA LYS A 329 -11.35 -9.20 12.48
C LYS A 329 -11.84 -7.84 12.95
N LEU A 330 -13.11 -7.57 12.69
CA LEU A 330 -13.81 -6.38 13.20
C LEU A 330 -14.31 -6.64 14.62
N ILE A 331 -13.87 -5.81 15.56
CA ILE A 331 -14.29 -5.80 16.96
C ILE A 331 -15.15 -4.56 17.20
N ALA A 332 -16.31 -4.74 17.83
CA ALA A 332 -17.17 -3.63 18.22
C ALA A 332 -16.53 -2.86 19.39
N THR A 333 -16.51 -1.54 19.28
CA THR A 333 -16.13 -0.63 20.35
C THR A 333 -17.34 -0.32 21.23
N LYS A 334 -17.10 0.23 22.42
CA LYS A 334 -18.17 0.66 23.35
C LYS A 334 -19.11 1.73 22.75
N LYS A 335 -18.69 2.39 21.67
CA LYS A 335 -19.46 3.45 20.99
C LYS A 335 -20.27 2.93 19.78
N GLY A 336 -20.29 1.62 19.55
CA GLY A 336 -20.99 1.01 18.41
C GLY A 336 -20.19 1.01 17.10
N GLU A 337 -19.08 1.74 17.01
CA GLU A 337 -18.14 1.66 15.88
C GLU A 337 -17.37 0.34 15.91
N SER A 338 -17.00 -0.20 14.75
CA SER A 338 -16.14 -1.37 14.60
C SER A 338 -14.70 -0.96 14.29
N PHE A 339 -13.76 -1.74 14.81
CA PHE A 339 -12.33 -1.56 14.59
C PHE A 339 -11.70 -2.87 14.13
N ALA A 340 -10.93 -2.83 13.04
CA ALA A 340 -10.25 -4.00 12.52
C ALA A 340 -8.91 -4.23 13.22
N ILE A 341 -8.65 -5.47 13.64
CA ILE A 341 -7.35 -5.90 14.16
C ILE A 341 -6.85 -7.15 13.42
N PRO A 342 -5.53 -7.35 13.28
CA PRO A 342 -4.97 -8.59 12.73
C PRO A 342 -5.43 -9.80 13.54
N ALA A 343 -5.60 -10.97 12.91
CA ALA A 343 -6.11 -12.18 13.57
C ALA A 343 -5.04 -13.08 14.20
N SER A 344 -3.76 -12.88 13.88
CA SER A 344 -2.62 -13.52 14.57
C SER A 344 -1.36 -12.65 14.44
N PRO A 345 -0.43 -12.73 15.40
CA PRO A 345 0.89 -12.12 15.28
C PRO A 345 1.87 -12.96 14.42
N ILE A 346 1.51 -14.17 13.98
CA ILE A 346 2.43 -15.06 13.24
C ILE A 346 2.94 -14.43 11.94
N PRO A 347 2.10 -13.88 11.03
CA PRO A 347 2.60 -13.32 9.78
C PRO A 347 3.47 -12.09 10.02
N GLU A 348 3.12 -11.26 11.00
CA GLU A 348 3.94 -10.14 11.46
C GLU A 348 5.32 -10.61 11.92
N LEU A 349 5.38 -11.64 12.76
CA LEU A 349 6.63 -12.21 13.26
C LEU A 349 7.49 -12.80 12.13
N ILE A 350 6.90 -13.62 11.26
CA ILE A 350 7.61 -14.20 10.11
C ILE A 350 8.15 -13.05 9.23
N ALA A 351 7.32 -12.06 8.93
CA ALA A 351 7.74 -10.94 8.08
C ALA A 351 8.88 -10.13 8.70
N ALA A 352 8.81 -9.83 10.00
CA ALA A 352 9.87 -9.15 10.72
C ALA A 352 11.18 -9.95 10.73
N ASN A 353 11.09 -11.29 10.80
CA ASN A 353 12.27 -12.16 10.70
C ASN A 353 12.89 -12.13 9.30
N LEU A 354 12.09 -12.36 8.26
CA LEU A 354 12.57 -12.39 6.87
C LEU A 354 13.17 -11.03 6.46
N ALA A 355 12.50 -9.92 6.81
CA ALA A 355 13.00 -8.58 6.54
C ALA A 355 14.32 -8.25 7.28
N SER A 356 14.58 -8.93 8.40
CA SER A 356 15.82 -8.80 9.17
C SER A 356 16.89 -9.85 8.79
N ASN A 357 16.69 -10.61 7.71
CA ASN A 357 17.53 -11.76 7.34
C ASN A 357 17.71 -12.78 8.48
N ARG A 358 16.67 -12.93 9.32
CA ARG A 358 16.61 -13.96 10.35
C ARG A 358 15.78 -15.13 9.84
N HIS A 359 16.06 -16.29 10.42
CA HIS A 359 15.29 -17.49 10.17
C HIS A 359 13.79 -17.27 10.45
N TRP A 360 12.91 -17.81 9.61
CA TRP A 360 11.47 -17.53 9.63
C TRP A 360 10.81 -17.80 11.00
N CYS A 361 11.29 -18.82 11.72
CA CYS A 361 10.77 -19.23 13.03
C CYS A 361 11.49 -18.57 14.23
N ALA A 362 12.39 -17.61 14.01
CA ALA A 362 13.05 -16.91 15.12
C ALA A 362 12.00 -16.26 16.05
N HIS A 363 12.27 -16.30 17.36
CA HIS A 363 11.37 -15.79 18.42
C HIS A 363 9.99 -16.46 18.51
N PHE A 364 9.75 -17.58 17.79
CA PHE A 364 8.51 -18.35 17.96
C PHE A 364 8.35 -18.88 19.38
N LYS A 365 9.45 -19.23 20.06
CA LYS A 365 9.43 -19.69 21.45
C LYS A 365 8.78 -18.66 22.37
N ASP A 366 9.09 -17.38 22.19
CA ASP A 366 8.56 -16.31 23.03
C ASP A 366 7.05 -16.15 22.79
N LEU A 367 6.63 -16.19 21.52
CA LEU A 367 5.23 -16.15 21.14
C LEU A 367 4.42 -17.35 21.71
N VAL A 368 4.99 -18.55 21.66
CA VAL A 368 4.35 -19.79 22.14
C VAL A 368 4.34 -19.87 23.66
N SER A 369 5.27 -19.20 24.33
CA SER A 369 5.31 -19.11 25.80
C SER A 369 4.15 -18.29 26.37
N GLU A 370 3.53 -17.42 25.55
CA GLU A 370 2.31 -16.71 25.92
C GLU A 370 1.05 -17.59 25.77
N GLN A 371 0.50 -18.04 26.89
CA GLN A 371 -0.61 -19.01 26.94
C GLN A 371 -1.84 -18.61 26.09
N LYS A 372 -2.12 -17.31 25.95
CA LYS A 372 -3.25 -16.79 25.18
C LYS A 372 -3.01 -16.92 23.67
N GLU A 373 -1.82 -16.56 23.20
CA GLU A 373 -1.48 -16.67 21.78
C GLU A 373 -1.29 -18.13 21.39
N PHE A 374 -0.68 -18.95 22.25
CA PHE A 374 -0.58 -20.39 22.01
C PHE A 374 -1.94 -21.08 21.83
N LYS A 375 -2.92 -20.81 22.71
CA LYS A 375 -4.29 -21.35 22.57
C LYS A 375 -4.95 -20.95 21.25
N ARG A 376 -4.69 -19.73 20.76
CA ARG A 376 -5.21 -19.24 19.47
C ARG A 376 -4.58 -19.98 18.30
N ILE A 377 -3.26 -20.14 18.32
CA ILE A 377 -2.52 -20.87 17.28
C ILE A 377 -3.00 -22.33 17.20
N LEU A 378 -3.21 -22.98 18.35
CA LEU A 378 -3.72 -24.35 18.42
C LEU A 378 -5.15 -24.52 17.87
N SER A 379 -5.97 -23.46 17.94
CA SER A 379 -7.35 -23.51 17.42
C SER A 379 -7.42 -23.54 15.89
N SER A 380 -6.34 -23.17 15.20
CA SER A 380 -6.20 -23.23 13.75
C SER A 380 -5.87 -24.67 13.29
N LYS A 381 -6.90 -25.52 13.18
CA LYS A 381 -6.75 -26.94 12.83
C LYS A 381 -5.91 -27.14 11.55
N GLY A 382 -4.69 -27.67 11.71
CA GLY A 382 -3.82 -28.10 10.61
C GLY A 382 -2.96 -27.00 9.96
N GLY A 383 -3.12 -25.73 10.31
CA GLY A 383 -2.35 -24.64 9.68
C GLY A 383 -0.84 -24.73 9.91
N LEU A 384 -0.41 -25.05 11.13
CA LEU A 384 1.01 -25.29 11.45
C LEU A 384 1.60 -26.47 10.68
N ASN A 385 0.82 -27.54 10.44
CA ASN A 385 1.27 -28.69 9.66
C ASN A 385 1.47 -28.30 8.19
N LYS A 386 0.55 -27.49 7.62
CA LYS A 386 0.73 -26.98 6.27
C LYS A 386 1.95 -26.06 6.16
N MET A 387 2.21 -25.22 7.16
CA MET A 387 3.43 -24.41 7.22
C MET A 387 4.69 -25.29 7.22
N ALA A 388 4.73 -26.35 8.05
CA ALA A 388 5.85 -27.29 8.06
C ALA A 388 6.11 -27.92 6.68
N LYS A 389 5.04 -28.25 5.93
CA LYS A 389 5.16 -28.77 4.55
C LYS A 389 5.63 -27.72 3.53
N ALA A 390 5.50 -26.44 3.84
CA ALA A 390 5.93 -25.34 2.97
C ALA A 390 7.42 -24.99 3.14
N VAL A 391 8.06 -25.52 4.18
CA VAL A 391 9.50 -25.33 4.41
C VAL A 391 10.27 -26.10 3.35
N LYS A 392 11.13 -25.37 2.63
CA LYS A 392 12.00 -25.92 1.58
C LYS A 392 13.40 -26.25 2.06
N ASP A 393 13.82 -25.67 3.18
CA ASP A 393 15.11 -25.98 3.80
C ASP A 393 15.12 -27.42 4.32
N GLU A 394 16.12 -28.20 3.89
CA GLU A 394 16.22 -29.63 4.21
C GLU A 394 16.48 -29.86 5.70
N ILE A 395 17.28 -29.01 6.33
CA ILE A 395 17.64 -29.14 7.74
C ILE A 395 16.41 -28.90 8.61
N ASP A 396 15.68 -27.82 8.36
CA ASP A 396 14.42 -27.54 9.05
C ASP A 396 13.41 -28.68 8.88
N SER A 397 13.25 -29.19 7.67
CA SER A 397 12.31 -30.27 7.37
C SER A 397 12.65 -31.53 8.18
N LEU A 398 13.93 -31.89 8.25
CA LEU A 398 14.42 -33.01 9.07
C LEU A 398 14.18 -32.80 10.57
N ILE A 399 14.47 -31.60 11.08
CA ILE A 399 14.23 -31.27 12.50
C ILE A 399 12.74 -31.39 12.82
N ILE A 400 11.86 -30.82 11.99
CA ILE A 400 10.41 -30.89 12.20
C ILE A 400 9.92 -32.34 12.18
N GLN A 401 10.39 -33.16 11.23
CA GLN A 401 10.04 -34.58 11.16
C GLN A 401 10.49 -35.35 12.40
N ALA A 402 11.72 -35.12 12.87
CA ALA A 402 12.25 -35.76 14.08
C ALA A 402 11.38 -35.46 15.32
N PHE A 403 10.92 -34.21 15.48
CA PHE A 403 9.98 -33.85 16.55
C PHE A 403 8.62 -34.53 16.40
N TYR A 404 8.06 -34.60 15.19
CA TYR A 404 6.80 -35.31 14.93
C TYR A 404 6.90 -36.81 15.26
N GLU A 405 7.99 -37.45 14.87
CA GLU A 405 8.24 -38.87 15.15
C GLU A 405 8.41 -39.13 16.66
N ALA A 406 9.21 -38.31 17.34
CA ALA A 406 9.38 -38.40 18.79
C ALA A 406 8.04 -38.25 19.53
N TRP A 407 7.23 -37.27 19.13
CA TRP A 407 5.91 -37.05 19.72
C TRP A 407 4.94 -38.21 19.45
N LYS A 408 4.95 -38.77 18.23
CA LYS A 408 4.13 -39.95 17.88
C LYS A 408 4.51 -41.17 18.70
N ARG A 409 5.82 -41.40 18.96
CA ARG A 409 6.29 -42.49 19.83
C ARG A 409 5.81 -42.31 21.27
N ILE A 410 5.90 -41.10 21.82
CA ILE A 410 5.42 -40.79 23.18
C ILE A 410 3.89 -40.97 23.29
N ARG A 411 3.12 -40.47 22.32
CA ARG A 411 1.65 -40.61 22.32
C ARG A 411 1.15 -42.02 22.02
N GLY A 412 1.92 -42.85 21.32
CA GLY A 412 1.59 -44.26 21.11
C GLY A 412 1.87 -45.13 22.33
N GLN A 413 2.52 -44.58 23.37
CA GLN A 413 2.81 -45.23 24.66
C GLN A 413 1.85 -44.80 25.78
N LEU A 414 1.01 -43.78 25.53
CA LEU A 414 -0.07 -43.30 26.41
C LEU A 414 -1.42 -43.81 25.88
#